data_AF-A0AAW0H5X3-F1
#
_entry.id   AF-A0AAW0H5X3-F1
#
_cell.length_a   1.000
_cell.length_b   1.000
_cell.length_c   1.000
_cell.angle_alpha   90.00
_cell.angle_beta   90.00
_cell.angle_gamma   90.00
#
_symmetry.space_group_name_H-M   'P 1'
#
loop_
_entity.id
_entity.type
_entity.pdbx_description
1 polymer ?
#
loop_
_entity_poly.entity_id
_entity_poly.type
_entity_poly.pdbx_seq_one_letter_code
_entity_poly.pdbx_strand_id
1 'polypeptide(L)'
;MELLIAFEVIGVTLHTRDLQAQLQLSTSSHQDNLKPMTLTLQVDYTLQASLNLMTHRLQSFFGGTVMGEAGMKTVEDVGSPLKYEFQVSPVGDGLAALGTLVLGLEWPYEVANGKWLLYPTEITIHSNGSWPCQPPRSLVNPLNLTLSDPGDKPHSPQRRRRQLDPGGDQDSPPVTLAAAKKAKSETLLTCANGRAHCVWLECPLPDASNITNVTVKARVWNSTFIEDYRDFDRVRVDGWATLFLRTSIPTINMENKTTWFSVDIDSELVEELPAEIELWLVLVAVGAGLLLLGLIIILLWKCGFFKRARTRALYEAKRQKAEMKSQPSETERLTDDY
;
A
#
# COMPACT_ATOMS: atom_id res chain seq x y z
N MET A 1 -8.51 38.50 -53.05
CA MET A 1 -9.21 39.47 -52.18
C MET A 1 -10.09 38.62 -51.28
N GLU A 2 -9.85 38.67 -49.97
CA GLU A 2 -10.63 37.90 -48.99
C GLU A 2 -11.57 38.87 -48.28
N LEU A 3 -12.84 38.48 -48.14
CA LEU A 3 -13.86 39.27 -47.45
C LEU A 3 -14.11 38.63 -46.09
N LEU A 4 -13.85 39.37 -45.01
CA LEU A 4 -14.08 38.92 -43.65
C LEU A 4 -15.33 39.62 -43.10
N ILE A 5 -16.35 38.84 -42.76
CA ILE A 5 -17.62 39.32 -42.20
C ILE A 5 -17.69 38.81 -40.76
N ALA A 6 -17.72 39.72 -39.79
CA ALA A 6 -17.89 39.40 -38.39
C ALA A 6 -19.37 39.59 -37.99
N PHE A 7 -19.92 38.61 -37.27
CA PHE A 7 -21.28 38.67 -36.73
C PHE A 7 -21.21 38.73 -35.21
N GLU A 8 -22.08 39.53 -34.61
CA GLU A 8 -22.43 39.41 -33.19
C GLU A 8 -23.73 38.62 -33.10
N VAL A 9 -23.72 37.57 -32.28
CA VAL A 9 -24.88 36.68 -32.13
C VAL A 9 -25.59 36.99 -30.82
N ILE A 10 -26.87 37.35 -30.90
CA ILE A 10 -27.74 37.62 -29.74
C ILE A 10 -28.89 36.62 -29.71
N GLY A 11 -29.40 36.33 -28.51
CA GLY A 11 -30.58 35.47 -28.34
C GLY A 11 -30.35 33.97 -28.54
N VAL A 12 -29.09 33.51 -28.52
CA VAL A 12 -28.79 32.07 -28.53
C VAL A 12 -29.26 31.45 -27.22
N THR A 13 -30.25 30.57 -27.30
CA THR A 13 -30.72 29.79 -26.17
C THR A 13 -29.98 28.46 -26.10
N LEU A 14 -29.98 27.82 -24.92
CA LEU A 14 -29.36 26.52 -24.69
C LEU A 14 -29.92 25.39 -25.58
N HIS A 15 -31.13 25.55 -26.12
CA HIS A 15 -31.74 24.59 -27.04
C HIS A 15 -31.39 24.83 -28.51
N THR A 16 -30.72 25.93 -28.82
CA THR A 16 -30.28 26.27 -30.18
C THR A 16 -29.10 25.38 -30.52
N ARG A 17 -29.26 24.49 -31.51
CA ARG A 17 -28.20 23.58 -31.96
C ARG A 17 -27.38 24.19 -33.09
N ASP A 18 -28.07 24.74 -34.07
CA ASP A 18 -27.45 25.26 -35.28
C ASP A 18 -28.02 26.64 -35.60
N LEU A 19 -27.13 27.53 -36.05
CA LEU A 19 -27.49 28.80 -36.66
C LEU A 19 -27.23 28.70 -38.17
N GLN A 20 -28.20 29.12 -38.97
CA GLN A 20 -28.06 29.10 -40.43
C GLN A 20 -27.85 30.51 -40.95
N ALA A 21 -26.74 30.73 -41.65
CA ALA A 21 -26.47 31.94 -42.40
C ALA A 21 -26.53 31.63 -43.89
N GLN A 22 -27.08 32.55 -44.70
CA GLN A 22 -27.18 32.37 -46.14
C GLN A 22 -26.46 33.51 -46.86
N LEU A 23 -25.53 33.15 -47.75
CA LEU A 23 -24.83 34.09 -48.61
C LEU A 23 -25.41 34.00 -50.02
N GLN A 24 -25.97 35.10 -50.50
CA GLN A 24 -26.48 35.21 -51.87
C GLN A 24 -25.71 36.28 -52.62
N LEU A 25 -25.08 35.87 -53.71
CA LEU A 25 -24.39 36.76 -54.64
C LEU A 25 -25.39 37.32 -55.64
N SER A 26 -25.26 38.62 -55.95
CA SER A 26 -26.06 39.28 -56.98
C SER A 26 -25.16 40.05 -57.94
N THR A 27 -25.52 40.06 -59.22
CA THR A 27 -24.82 40.82 -60.27
C THR A 27 -25.84 41.56 -61.12
N SER A 28 -25.42 42.65 -61.78
CA SER A 28 -26.27 43.40 -62.70
C SER A 28 -26.50 42.71 -64.05
N SER A 29 -25.73 41.65 -64.35
CA SER A 29 -25.88 40.84 -65.57
C SER A 29 -26.71 39.59 -65.29
N HIS A 30 -27.38 39.06 -66.32
CA HIS A 30 -28.13 37.81 -66.21
C HIS A 30 -27.18 36.62 -65.97
N GLN A 31 -27.38 35.90 -64.87
CA GLN A 31 -26.63 34.69 -64.53
C GLN A 31 -27.58 33.62 -63.99
N ASP A 32 -27.68 32.49 -64.68
CA ASP A 32 -28.65 31.43 -64.39
C ASP A 32 -28.28 30.54 -63.18
N ASN A 33 -27.07 30.67 -62.64
CA ASN A 33 -26.47 29.71 -61.72
C ASN A 33 -26.03 30.30 -60.37
N LEU A 34 -26.48 31.51 -60.01
CA LEU A 34 -26.22 32.10 -58.70
C LEU A 34 -27.15 31.53 -57.63
N LYS A 35 -26.78 30.36 -57.08
CA LYS A 35 -27.49 29.75 -55.96
C LYS A 35 -27.00 30.29 -54.63
N PRO A 36 -27.89 30.52 -53.65
CA PRO A 36 -27.47 30.90 -52.33
C PRO A 36 -26.69 29.76 -51.65
N MET A 37 -25.63 30.13 -50.95
CA MET A 37 -24.83 29.21 -50.15
C MET A 37 -25.27 29.29 -48.69
N THR A 38 -25.72 28.18 -48.13
CA THR A 38 -26.09 28.09 -46.71
C THR A 38 -24.88 27.60 -45.90
N LEU A 39 -24.57 28.34 -44.85
CA LEU A 39 -23.58 28.02 -43.84
C LEU A 39 -24.30 27.63 -42.55
N THR A 40 -24.02 26.43 -42.05
CA THR A 40 -24.51 25.94 -40.76
C THR A 40 -23.43 26.12 -39.70
N LEU A 41 -23.71 26.90 -38.67
CA LEU A 41 -22.84 27.15 -37.53
C LEU A 41 -23.38 26.35 -36.34
N GLN A 42 -22.59 25.41 -35.82
CA GLN A 42 -22.97 24.63 -34.65
C GLN A 42 -22.73 25.42 -33.37
N VAL A 43 -23.64 25.29 -32.41
CA VAL A 43 -23.60 25.94 -31.11
C VAL A 43 -23.32 24.89 -30.05
N ASP A 44 -22.13 24.99 -29.44
CA ASP A 44 -21.73 24.15 -28.31
C ASP A 44 -21.47 25.01 -27.08
N TYR A 45 -22.08 24.63 -25.96
CA TYR A 45 -21.87 25.21 -24.64
C TYR A 45 -20.94 24.31 -23.83
N THR A 46 -19.79 24.87 -23.41
CA THR A 46 -18.82 24.16 -22.58
C THR A 46 -18.94 24.62 -21.14
N LEU A 47 -19.26 23.68 -20.24
CA LEU A 47 -19.21 23.92 -18.80
C LEU A 47 -17.78 23.69 -18.32
N GLN A 48 -17.23 24.67 -17.60
CA GLN A 48 -15.93 24.55 -16.97
C GLN A 48 -16.10 24.28 -15.47
N ALA A 49 -15.45 23.25 -14.97
CA ALA A 49 -15.34 22.97 -13.54
C ALA A 49 -13.97 22.35 -13.25
N SER A 50 -13.53 22.44 -12.00
CA SER A 50 -12.30 21.82 -11.52
C SER A 50 -12.59 20.81 -10.42
N LEU A 51 -11.79 19.74 -10.41
CA LEU A 51 -11.76 18.70 -9.40
C LEU A 51 -10.39 18.71 -8.75
N ASN A 52 -10.33 19.07 -7.48
CA ASN A 52 -9.13 19.07 -6.66
C ASN A 52 -9.24 18.00 -5.57
N LEU A 53 -8.12 17.41 -5.20
CA LEU A 53 -8.03 16.47 -4.07
C LEU A 53 -7.04 17.04 -3.05
N MET A 54 -7.48 17.22 -1.80
CA MET A 54 -6.65 17.84 -0.77
C MET A 54 -5.38 17.03 -0.47
N THR A 55 -5.47 15.69 -0.53
CA THR A 55 -4.33 14.81 -0.27
C THR A 55 -4.38 13.62 -1.22
N HIS A 56 -3.46 13.58 -2.18
CA HIS A 56 -3.39 12.51 -3.18
C HIS A 56 -2.88 11.19 -2.62
N ARG A 57 -2.05 11.22 -1.58
CA ARG A 57 -1.43 10.03 -1.00
C ARG A 57 -1.61 10.03 0.51
N LEU A 58 -2.41 9.09 1.00
CA LEU A 58 -2.55 8.83 2.42
C LEU A 58 -1.54 7.79 2.88
N GLN A 59 -1.20 7.83 4.16
CA GLN A 59 -0.45 6.77 4.82
C GLN A 59 -1.35 6.12 5.86
N SER A 60 -1.38 4.79 5.88
CA SER A 60 -2.14 3.99 6.82
C SER A 60 -1.32 2.80 7.27
N PHE A 61 -1.80 2.08 8.28
CA PHE A 61 -1.18 0.88 8.78
C PHE A 61 -2.20 -0.26 8.87
N PHE A 62 -1.73 -1.51 8.84
CA PHE A 62 -2.54 -2.67 9.16
C PHE A 62 -1.91 -3.49 10.28
N GLY A 63 -2.75 -4.03 11.17
CA GLY A 63 -2.35 -4.74 12.37
C GLY A 63 -3.54 -5.28 13.15
N GLY A 64 -3.28 -5.88 14.31
CA GLY A 64 -4.29 -6.50 15.15
C GLY A 64 -4.48 -7.99 14.88
N THR A 65 -5.68 -8.48 15.12
CA THR A 65 -6.04 -9.91 15.01
C THR A 65 -6.99 -10.13 13.84
N VAL A 66 -6.85 -11.28 13.17
CA VAL A 66 -7.74 -11.65 12.07
C VAL A 66 -9.17 -11.80 12.58
N MET A 67 -10.09 -11.02 12.01
CA MET A 67 -11.52 -11.07 12.29
C MET A 67 -12.30 -11.31 11.00
N GLY A 68 -13.21 -12.29 11.03
CA GLY A 68 -14.10 -12.56 9.90
C GLY A 68 -15.21 -11.51 9.76
N GLU A 69 -15.76 -11.39 8.56
CA GLU A 69 -16.81 -10.41 8.21
C GLU A 69 -18.01 -10.46 9.18
N ALA A 70 -18.53 -11.66 9.48
CA ALA A 70 -19.66 -11.84 10.38
C ALA A 70 -19.37 -11.47 11.85
N GLY A 71 -18.09 -11.32 12.21
CA GLY A 71 -17.66 -10.90 13.54
C GLY A 71 -17.62 -9.39 13.75
N MET A 72 -17.59 -8.61 12.66
CA MET A 72 -17.47 -7.16 12.72
C MET A 72 -18.79 -6.50 13.12
N LYS A 73 -18.75 -5.58 14.09
CA LYS A 73 -19.94 -4.85 14.55
C LYS A 73 -19.81 -3.35 14.34
N THR A 74 -18.63 -2.80 14.64
CA THR A 74 -18.36 -1.38 14.45
C THR A 74 -17.39 -1.19 13.29
N VAL A 75 -17.37 0.03 12.73
CA VAL A 75 -16.39 0.31 11.67
C VAL A 75 -14.96 0.22 12.17
N GLU A 76 -14.69 0.46 13.46
CA GLU A 76 -13.35 0.31 14.04
C GLU A 76 -12.82 -1.13 13.97
N ASP A 77 -13.70 -2.13 14.01
CA ASP A 77 -13.33 -3.55 13.89
C ASP A 77 -12.73 -3.90 12.53
N VAL A 78 -13.04 -3.10 11.49
CA VAL A 78 -12.57 -3.33 10.11
C VAL A 78 -11.06 -3.06 9.98
N GLY A 79 -10.58 -1.98 10.61
CA GLY A 79 -9.17 -1.59 10.55
C GLY A 79 -8.94 -0.09 10.56
N SER A 80 -7.84 0.38 9.96
CA SER A 80 -7.41 1.78 10.04
C SER A 80 -8.28 2.73 9.19
N PRO A 81 -8.60 3.94 9.68
CA PRO A 81 -9.48 4.88 8.97
C PRO A 81 -8.76 5.59 7.83
N LEU A 82 -9.49 5.82 6.75
CA LEU A 82 -9.10 6.60 5.58
C LEU A 82 -10.10 7.73 5.35
N LYS A 83 -9.61 8.91 5.01
CA LYS A 83 -10.44 10.09 4.72
C LYS A 83 -9.89 10.81 3.49
N TYR A 84 -10.63 10.77 2.39
CA TYR A 84 -10.34 11.55 1.19
C TYR A 84 -11.30 12.73 1.10
N GLU A 85 -10.75 13.92 0.80
CA GLU A 85 -11.52 15.15 0.63
C GLU A 85 -11.33 15.68 -0.78
N PHE A 86 -12.39 15.64 -1.57
CA PHE A 86 -12.44 16.17 -2.92
C PHE A 86 -13.11 17.52 -2.90
N GLN A 87 -12.52 18.51 -3.54
CA GLN A 87 -13.11 19.83 -3.75
C GLN A 87 -13.52 19.97 -5.21
N VAL A 88 -14.80 20.24 -5.42
CA VAL A 88 -15.38 20.51 -6.73
C VAL A 88 -15.76 21.97 -6.79
N SER A 89 -15.19 22.72 -7.73
CA SER A 89 -15.53 24.12 -7.94
C SER A 89 -16.01 24.35 -9.38
N PRO A 90 -17.26 24.80 -9.59
CA PRO A 90 -17.70 25.26 -10.90
C PRO A 90 -16.93 26.53 -11.28
N VAL A 91 -16.71 26.75 -12.58
CA VAL A 91 -16.14 27.99 -13.12
C VAL A 91 -17.24 28.75 -13.84
N GLY A 92 -17.59 29.92 -13.31
CA GLY A 92 -18.61 30.81 -13.86
C GLY A 92 -20.01 30.60 -13.28
N ASP A 93 -20.87 31.60 -13.48
CA ASP A 93 -22.26 31.58 -13.00
C ASP A 93 -23.16 30.80 -13.97
N GLY A 94 -23.99 29.89 -13.46
CA GLY A 94 -25.30 29.67 -14.07
C GLY A 94 -25.55 28.45 -14.97
N LEU A 95 -24.75 27.37 -14.89
CA LEU A 95 -25.09 26.12 -15.61
C LEU A 95 -25.52 24.96 -14.69
N ALA A 96 -25.52 25.15 -13.37
CA ALA A 96 -25.94 24.14 -12.39
C ALA A 96 -27.42 23.72 -12.53
N ALA A 97 -28.27 24.57 -13.12
CA ALA A 97 -29.67 24.25 -13.39
C ALA A 97 -29.88 23.36 -14.64
N LEU A 98 -28.84 23.14 -15.44
CA LEU A 98 -28.93 22.55 -16.78
C LEU A 98 -28.38 21.12 -16.86
N GLY A 99 -27.83 20.64 -15.76
CA GLY A 99 -27.31 19.29 -15.62
C GLY A 99 -26.81 19.06 -14.21
N THR A 100 -26.57 17.79 -13.87
CA THR A 100 -26.06 17.39 -12.58
C THR A 100 -24.58 17.03 -12.73
N LEU A 101 -23.71 17.69 -11.97
CA LEU A 101 -22.33 17.24 -11.84
C LEU A 101 -22.30 15.95 -11.03
N VAL A 102 -21.56 14.95 -11.50
CA VAL A 102 -21.45 13.66 -10.83
C VAL A 102 -19.97 13.40 -10.56
N LEU A 103 -19.66 13.11 -9.30
CA LEU A 103 -18.36 12.57 -8.90
C LEU A 103 -18.43 11.05 -8.93
N GLY A 104 -17.75 10.44 -9.88
CA GLY A 104 -17.59 8.98 -9.99
C GLY A 104 -16.23 8.55 -9.44
N LEU A 105 -16.22 7.62 -8.49
CA LEU A 105 -14.99 7.02 -7.96
C LEU A 105 -14.84 5.58 -8.48
N GLU A 106 -13.70 5.30 -9.10
CA GLU A 106 -13.20 3.95 -9.34
C GLU A 106 -12.55 3.46 -8.04
N TRP A 107 -13.36 2.82 -7.20
CA TRP A 107 -12.98 2.50 -5.84
C TRP A 107 -12.40 1.08 -5.73
N PRO A 108 -11.16 0.89 -5.24
CA PRO A 108 -10.56 -0.42 -5.00
C PRO A 108 -11.26 -1.18 -3.87
N TYR A 109 -12.28 -1.97 -4.22
CA TYR A 109 -13.23 -2.55 -3.28
C TYR A 109 -12.73 -3.88 -2.71
N GLU A 110 -12.24 -4.75 -3.59
CA GLU A 110 -11.80 -6.11 -3.28
C GLU A 110 -10.44 -6.39 -3.91
N VAL A 111 -9.71 -7.35 -3.36
CA VAL A 111 -8.57 -7.96 -4.05
C VAL A 111 -9.04 -8.97 -5.09
N ALA A 112 -8.18 -9.38 -6.02
CA ALA A 112 -8.51 -10.37 -7.05
C ALA A 112 -9.11 -11.69 -6.51
N ASN A 113 -8.86 -12.01 -5.24
CA ASN A 113 -9.38 -13.21 -4.57
C ASN A 113 -10.82 -13.03 -4.01
N GLY A 114 -11.44 -11.85 -4.16
CA GLY A 114 -12.77 -11.53 -3.62
C GLY A 114 -12.81 -11.19 -2.13
N LYS A 115 -11.65 -11.01 -1.48
CA LYS A 115 -11.58 -10.46 -0.12
C LYS A 115 -11.64 -8.93 -0.16
N TRP A 116 -12.18 -8.32 0.89
CA TRP A 116 -12.23 -6.87 1.06
C TRP A 116 -10.85 -6.21 1.03
N LEU A 117 -10.76 -5.06 0.34
CA LEU A 117 -9.55 -4.24 0.26
C LEU A 117 -9.73 -2.93 1.03
N LEU A 118 -10.49 -1.98 0.44
CA LEU A 118 -10.87 -0.73 1.10
C LEU A 118 -12.39 -0.70 1.30
N TYR A 119 -12.83 -0.67 2.54
CA TYR A 119 -14.23 -0.67 2.92
C TYR A 119 -14.79 0.75 3.00
N PRO A 120 -15.65 1.21 2.06
CA PRO A 120 -16.24 2.54 2.13
C PRO A 120 -17.30 2.59 3.24
N THR A 121 -17.16 3.52 4.18
CA THR A 121 -18.06 3.64 5.34
C THR A 121 -19.12 4.70 5.14
N GLU A 122 -18.75 5.88 4.66
CA GLU A 122 -19.71 6.95 4.37
C GLU A 122 -19.14 7.92 3.34
N ILE A 123 -20.04 8.52 2.56
CA ILE A 123 -19.71 9.60 1.64
C ILE A 123 -20.61 10.78 1.98
N THR A 124 -20.02 11.91 2.31
CA THR A 124 -20.75 13.13 2.70
C THR A 124 -20.41 14.27 1.75
N ILE A 125 -21.45 14.92 1.24
CA ILE A 125 -21.35 16.09 0.37
C ILE A 125 -21.59 17.33 1.22
N HIS A 126 -20.59 18.20 1.30
CA HIS A 126 -20.59 19.46 2.03
C HIS A 126 -20.64 20.62 1.05
N SER A 127 -21.78 21.29 0.96
CA SER A 127 -21.98 22.55 0.23
C SER A 127 -22.63 23.56 1.20
N ASN A 128 -23.80 24.10 0.89
CA ASN A 128 -24.61 24.90 1.84
C ASN A 128 -25.30 24.05 2.95
N GLY A 129 -24.97 22.76 3.00
CA GLY A 129 -25.47 21.77 3.94
C GLY A 129 -24.64 20.49 3.82
N SER A 130 -24.87 19.53 4.71
CA SER A 130 -24.21 18.22 4.68
C SER A 130 -25.23 17.14 4.33
N TRP A 131 -25.02 16.44 3.22
CA TRP A 131 -25.92 15.41 2.73
C TRP A 131 -25.16 14.10 2.51
N PRO A 132 -25.70 12.94 2.94
CA PRO A 132 -25.10 11.67 2.60
C PRO A 132 -25.28 11.36 1.10
N CYS A 133 -24.24 10.83 0.47
CA CYS A 133 -24.32 10.24 -0.86
C CYS A 133 -24.42 8.73 -0.74
N GLN A 134 -25.42 8.14 -1.39
CA GLN A 134 -25.61 6.70 -1.47
C GLN A 134 -25.59 6.27 -2.94
N PRO A 135 -24.47 5.72 -3.42
CA PRO A 135 -24.38 5.12 -4.74
C PRO A 135 -25.40 3.99 -4.92
N PRO A 136 -25.84 3.73 -6.16
CA PRO A 136 -26.72 2.61 -6.45
C PRO A 136 -26.11 1.28 -6.01
N ARG A 137 -26.96 0.29 -5.68
CA ARG A 137 -26.58 -1.06 -5.20
C ARG A 137 -26.01 -1.13 -3.78
N SER A 138 -26.19 -0.10 -2.96
CA SER A 138 -25.81 -0.09 -1.53
C SER A 138 -24.35 -0.48 -1.28
N LEU A 139 -23.44 0.03 -2.12
CA LEU A 139 -22.01 -0.29 -2.07
C LEU A 139 -21.28 0.37 -0.89
N VAL A 140 -21.88 1.39 -0.27
CA VAL A 140 -21.34 2.12 0.88
C VAL A 140 -21.91 1.51 2.16
N ASN A 141 -21.01 1.09 3.06
CA ASN A 141 -21.32 0.37 4.29
C ASN A 141 -22.32 -0.79 4.13
N PRO A 142 -22.10 -1.74 3.20
CA PRO A 142 -23.04 -2.84 2.95
C PRO A 142 -23.30 -3.73 4.16
N LEU A 143 -22.34 -3.82 5.10
CA LEU A 143 -22.46 -4.60 6.34
C LEU A 143 -23.25 -3.86 7.43
N ASN A 144 -23.68 -2.61 7.17
CA ASN A 144 -24.40 -1.76 8.12
C ASN A 144 -23.68 -1.65 9.48
N LEU A 145 -22.35 -1.51 9.46
CA LEU A 145 -21.54 -1.35 10.66
C LEU A 145 -21.84 -0.02 11.34
N THR A 146 -21.82 -0.01 12.67
CA THR A 146 -22.07 1.21 13.43
C THR A 146 -20.89 2.16 13.33
N LEU A 147 -21.18 3.41 12.92
CA LEU A 147 -20.22 4.51 12.93
C LEU A 147 -20.11 5.05 14.35
N SER A 148 -18.93 4.99 14.97
CA SER A 148 -18.71 5.72 16.22
C SER A 148 -18.62 7.21 15.91
N ASP A 149 -19.56 8.01 16.41
CA ASP A 149 -19.49 9.47 16.33
C ASP A 149 -18.27 9.96 17.15
N PRO A 150 -17.41 10.87 16.63
CA PRO A 150 -16.28 11.41 17.40
C PRO A 150 -16.66 12.14 18.70
N GLY A 151 -17.94 12.38 18.95
CA GLY A 151 -18.44 13.15 20.10
C GLY A 151 -18.67 12.38 21.40
N ASP A 152 -18.75 11.04 21.40
CA ASP A 152 -19.22 10.28 22.57
C ASP A 152 -18.26 9.15 23.01
N LYS A 153 -16.98 9.48 23.18
CA LYS A 153 -16.10 8.71 24.08
C LYS A 153 -15.35 9.66 24.99
N PRO A 154 -15.51 9.58 26.32
CA PRO A 154 -14.57 10.21 27.24
C PRO A 154 -13.19 9.65 26.92
N HIS A 155 -12.27 10.53 26.55
CA HIS A 155 -10.86 10.19 26.49
C HIS A 155 -10.45 9.63 27.85
N SER A 156 -10.37 8.31 27.98
CA SER A 156 -9.54 7.71 29.02
C SER A 156 -8.10 7.83 28.49
N PRO A 157 -7.25 8.71 29.03
CA PRO A 157 -5.84 8.65 28.71
C PRO A 157 -5.35 7.33 29.31
N GLN A 158 -5.14 6.32 28.48
CA GLN A 158 -4.33 5.18 28.86
C GLN A 158 -2.91 5.72 29.04
N ARG A 159 -2.65 6.18 30.25
CA ARG A 159 -1.40 6.75 30.74
C ARG A 159 -0.35 5.66 30.59
N ARG A 160 0.29 5.55 29.42
CA ARG A 160 1.56 4.84 29.28
C ARG A 160 2.53 5.56 30.22
N ARG A 161 2.72 4.95 31.39
CA ARG A 161 3.65 5.38 32.42
C ARG A 161 5.05 5.33 31.84
N ARG A 162 5.53 6.47 31.34
CA ARG A 162 6.97 6.71 31.20
C ARG A 162 7.50 6.80 32.63
N GLN A 163 8.14 5.75 33.11
CA GLN A 163 8.97 5.80 34.30
C GLN A 163 10.41 5.94 33.78
N LEU A 164 10.94 7.16 33.81
CA LEU A 164 12.37 7.42 33.64
C LEU A 164 13.02 7.48 35.03
N ASP A 165 14.09 6.70 35.17
CA ASP A 165 15.22 6.75 36.10
C ASP A 165 15.02 6.61 37.62
N PRO A 166 15.93 5.84 38.25
CA PRO A 166 17.17 6.45 38.72
C PRO A 166 18.45 5.72 38.26
N GLY A 167 19.34 6.49 37.62
CA GLY A 167 20.80 6.48 37.76
C GLY A 167 21.57 5.15 37.81
N GLY A 168 22.46 4.96 36.84
CA GLY A 168 23.62 4.07 36.96
C GLY A 168 24.34 3.90 35.62
N ASP A 169 25.54 4.47 35.50
CA ASP A 169 26.47 4.31 34.39
C ASP A 169 26.65 2.83 33.94
N GLN A 170 26.52 2.57 32.63
CA GLN A 170 27.51 1.83 31.82
C GLN A 170 27.00 1.55 30.40
N ASP A 171 27.80 1.99 29.43
CA ASP A 171 28.01 1.41 28.10
C ASP A 171 26.80 0.85 27.34
N SER A 172 26.21 1.70 26.49
CA SER A 172 25.33 1.27 25.40
C SER A 172 26.13 0.51 24.33
N PRO A 173 25.84 -0.77 24.02
CA PRO A 173 26.21 -1.32 22.73
C PRO A 173 25.34 -0.68 21.64
N PRO A 174 25.80 -0.63 20.37
CA PRO A 174 25.08 0.07 19.31
C PRO A 174 23.71 -0.58 19.10
N VAL A 175 22.68 0.25 19.12
CA VAL A 175 21.33 -0.05 18.62
C VAL A 175 21.49 -0.54 17.19
N THR A 176 21.44 -1.86 17.00
CA THR A 176 21.33 -2.44 15.67
C THR A 176 19.85 -2.33 15.29
N LEU A 177 19.55 -1.27 14.53
CA LEU A 177 18.34 -1.14 13.71
C LEU A 177 18.34 -2.25 12.64
N ALA A 178 18.26 -3.51 13.05
CA ALA A 178 17.81 -4.58 12.19
C ALA A 178 16.29 -4.62 12.32
N ALA A 179 15.62 -3.59 11.79
CA ALA A 179 14.26 -3.81 11.30
C ALA A 179 14.39 -5.01 10.36
N ALA A 180 13.78 -6.14 10.73
CA ALA A 180 13.74 -7.31 9.88
C ALA A 180 13.03 -6.88 8.59
N LYS A 181 13.81 -6.48 7.58
CA LYS A 181 13.30 -6.14 6.25
C LYS A 181 12.46 -7.32 5.81
N LYS A 182 11.16 -7.13 5.61
CA LYS A 182 10.33 -8.23 5.15
C LYS A 182 10.79 -8.68 3.78
N ALA A 183 10.44 -9.92 3.44
CA ALA A 183 10.89 -10.58 2.22
C ALA A 183 10.58 -9.78 0.94
N LYS A 184 9.54 -8.93 0.96
CA LYS A 184 9.14 -8.07 -0.16
C LYS A 184 8.94 -6.64 0.33
N SER A 185 9.58 -5.67 -0.33
CA SER A 185 9.54 -4.27 0.10
C SER A 185 8.24 -3.57 -0.26
N GLU A 186 7.67 -3.82 -1.44
CA GLU A 186 6.47 -3.11 -1.90
C GLU A 186 5.66 -3.93 -2.90
N THR A 187 4.33 -3.80 -2.85
CA THR A 187 3.43 -4.26 -3.91
C THR A 187 2.38 -3.21 -4.21
N LEU A 188 1.95 -3.17 -5.47
CA LEU A 188 0.96 -2.24 -5.98
C LEU A 188 -0.32 -2.99 -6.37
N LEU A 189 -1.45 -2.51 -5.85
CA LEU A 189 -2.80 -2.99 -6.14
C LEU A 189 -3.56 -1.90 -6.89
N THR A 190 -3.89 -2.17 -8.15
CA THR A 190 -4.70 -1.29 -9.01
C THR A 190 -5.75 -2.09 -9.77
N CYS A 191 -6.82 -1.39 -10.17
CA CYS A 191 -7.86 -1.91 -11.05
C CYS A 191 -7.27 -2.31 -12.42
N ALA A 192 -6.43 -1.45 -13.00
CA ALA A 192 -5.83 -1.65 -14.32
C ALA A 192 -4.93 -2.90 -14.42
N ASN A 193 -4.24 -3.26 -13.33
CA ASN A 193 -3.38 -4.44 -13.29
C ASN A 193 -4.15 -5.73 -12.99
N GLY A 194 -5.47 -5.66 -12.77
CA GLY A 194 -6.32 -6.81 -12.41
C GLY A 194 -6.04 -7.39 -11.02
N ARG A 195 -5.25 -6.70 -10.19
CA ARG A 195 -4.93 -7.15 -8.82
C ARG A 195 -5.97 -6.71 -7.79
N ALA A 196 -6.74 -5.67 -8.11
CA ALA A 196 -7.88 -5.22 -7.34
C ALA A 196 -9.14 -5.25 -8.24
N HIS A 197 -10.26 -5.65 -7.66
CA HIS A 197 -11.58 -5.52 -8.26
C HIS A 197 -12.20 -4.20 -7.77
N CYS A 198 -12.50 -3.32 -8.72
CA CYS A 198 -12.94 -1.97 -8.43
C CYS A 198 -14.42 -1.77 -8.78
N VAL A 199 -15.09 -0.98 -7.96
CA VAL A 199 -16.51 -0.64 -8.15
C VAL A 199 -16.65 0.84 -8.46
N TRP A 200 -17.72 1.18 -9.17
CA TRP A 200 -18.00 2.56 -9.54
C TRP A 200 -18.98 3.19 -8.55
N LEU A 201 -18.49 4.13 -7.73
CA LEU A 201 -19.31 4.86 -6.76
C LEU A 201 -19.71 6.21 -7.37
N GLU A 202 -20.99 6.37 -7.69
CA GLU A 202 -21.51 7.62 -8.27
C GLU A 202 -22.18 8.50 -7.23
N CYS A 203 -21.73 9.74 -7.13
CA CYS A 203 -22.31 10.76 -6.26
C CYS A 203 -22.76 11.98 -7.06
N PRO A 204 -24.08 12.14 -7.30
CA PRO A 204 -24.62 13.36 -7.90
C PRO A 204 -24.52 14.52 -6.91
N LEU A 205 -24.00 15.66 -7.37
CA LEU A 205 -23.80 16.85 -6.56
C LEU A 205 -25.04 17.76 -6.70
N PRO A 206 -25.79 18.03 -5.62
CA PRO A 206 -27.09 18.70 -5.70
C PRO A 206 -26.99 20.20 -5.98
N ASP A 207 -25.93 20.88 -5.51
CA ASP A 207 -25.72 22.31 -5.75
C ASP A 207 -24.32 22.55 -6.31
N ALA A 208 -24.24 22.52 -7.64
CA ALA A 208 -23.03 22.78 -8.39
C ALA A 208 -22.79 24.27 -8.65
N SER A 209 -23.52 25.19 -8.00
CA SER A 209 -23.28 26.64 -8.15
C SER A 209 -22.18 27.15 -7.21
N ASN A 210 -21.96 26.45 -6.10
CA ASN A 210 -20.96 26.78 -5.10
C ASN A 210 -19.86 25.72 -5.06
N ILE A 211 -18.73 26.10 -4.45
CA ILE A 211 -17.66 25.15 -4.13
C ILE A 211 -18.24 24.08 -3.20
N THR A 212 -18.11 22.83 -3.62
CA THR A 212 -18.65 21.66 -2.91
C THR A 212 -17.51 20.74 -2.52
N ASN A 213 -17.42 20.39 -1.25
CA ASN A 213 -16.45 19.43 -0.73
C ASN A 213 -17.12 18.06 -0.54
N VAL A 214 -16.55 17.01 -1.10
CA VAL A 214 -17.02 15.63 -0.93
C VAL A 214 -16.01 14.89 -0.07
N THR A 215 -16.46 14.43 1.10
CA THR A 215 -15.64 13.61 2.01
C THR A 215 -16.01 12.15 1.81
N VAL A 216 -15.02 11.33 1.45
CA VAL A 216 -15.15 9.88 1.39
C VAL A 216 -14.41 9.30 2.58
N LYS A 217 -15.15 8.70 3.51
CA LYS A 217 -14.58 7.94 4.61
C LYS A 217 -14.61 6.45 4.27
N ALA A 218 -13.50 5.80 4.54
CA ALA A 218 -13.34 4.37 4.32
C ALA A 218 -12.39 3.79 5.36
N ARG A 219 -12.17 2.47 5.31
CA ARG A 219 -11.21 1.79 6.18
C ARG A 219 -10.42 0.73 5.43
N VAL A 220 -9.19 0.52 5.87
CA VAL A 220 -8.37 -0.61 5.45
C VAL A 220 -8.92 -1.87 6.09
N TRP A 221 -9.14 -2.93 5.30
CA TRP A 221 -9.63 -4.20 5.83
C TRP A 221 -8.48 -5.04 6.43
N ASN A 222 -8.20 -4.86 7.72
CA ASN A 222 -7.00 -5.40 8.36
C ASN A 222 -6.83 -6.92 8.15
N SER A 223 -7.91 -7.72 8.23
CA SER A 223 -7.84 -9.17 8.07
C SER A 223 -7.24 -9.60 6.73
N THR A 224 -7.56 -8.92 5.63
CA THR A 224 -7.03 -9.23 4.30
C THR A 224 -5.54 -8.92 4.23
N PHE A 225 -5.11 -7.80 4.80
CA PHE A 225 -3.70 -7.42 4.79
C PHE A 225 -2.86 -8.31 5.72
N ILE A 226 -3.40 -8.74 6.86
CA ILE A 226 -2.74 -9.66 7.79
C ILE A 226 -2.60 -11.07 7.19
N GLU A 227 -3.58 -11.53 6.41
CA GLU A 227 -3.55 -12.88 5.81
C GLU A 227 -2.73 -12.92 4.51
N ASP A 228 -3.01 -12.00 3.58
CA ASP A 228 -2.52 -12.11 2.20
C ASP A 228 -1.29 -11.23 1.94
N TYR A 229 -1.05 -10.21 2.77
CA TYR A 229 0.00 -9.21 2.54
C TYR A 229 0.99 -9.04 3.71
N ARG A 230 1.01 -9.97 4.66
CA ARG A 230 1.90 -9.92 5.83
C ARG A 230 3.39 -9.88 5.45
N ASP A 231 3.78 -10.45 4.32
CA ASP A 231 5.19 -10.48 3.88
C ASP A 231 5.67 -9.18 3.22
N PHE A 232 4.78 -8.19 3.07
CA PHE A 232 5.11 -6.89 2.49
C PHE A 232 5.34 -5.83 3.58
N ASP A 233 6.36 -4.99 3.38
CA ASP A 233 6.57 -3.80 4.22
C ASP A 233 5.50 -2.74 3.93
N ARG A 234 5.25 -2.50 2.63
CA ARG A 234 4.26 -1.54 2.13
C ARG A 234 3.38 -2.14 1.04
N VAL A 235 2.08 -1.92 1.15
CA VAL A 235 1.11 -2.20 0.09
C VAL A 235 0.53 -0.87 -0.38
N ARG A 236 0.77 -0.51 -1.64
CA ARG A 236 0.17 0.67 -2.26
C ARG A 236 -1.14 0.29 -2.96
N VAL A 237 -2.19 1.06 -2.72
CA VAL A 237 -3.49 0.91 -3.38
C VAL A 237 -3.83 2.21 -4.08
N ASP A 238 -4.05 2.16 -5.40
CA ASP A 238 -4.42 3.32 -6.20
C ASP A 238 -5.86 3.22 -6.69
N GLY A 239 -6.54 4.37 -6.75
CA GLY A 239 -7.86 4.54 -7.33
C GLY A 239 -8.00 5.86 -8.08
N TRP A 240 -9.11 6.03 -8.78
CA TRP A 240 -9.37 7.21 -9.61
C TRP A 240 -10.70 7.86 -9.22
N ALA A 241 -10.75 9.18 -9.31
CA ALA A 241 -11.97 9.96 -9.18
C ALA A 241 -12.15 10.81 -10.44
N THR A 242 -13.37 10.82 -10.95
CA THR A 242 -13.72 11.49 -12.20
C THR A 242 -14.94 12.37 -11.98
N LEU A 243 -14.84 13.63 -12.40
CA LEU A 243 -15.93 14.58 -12.40
C LEU A 243 -16.43 14.70 -13.84
N PHE A 244 -17.72 14.45 -14.03
CA PHE A 244 -18.37 14.53 -15.33
C PHE A 244 -19.78 15.13 -15.20
N LEU A 245 -20.29 15.64 -16.32
CA LEU A 245 -21.62 16.23 -16.40
C LEU A 245 -22.64 15.20 -16.90
N ARG A 246 -23.76 15.05 -16.19
CA ARG A 246 -24.93 14.32 -16.65
C ARG A 246 -26.05 15.31 -16.99
N THR A 247 -26.35 15.47 -18.27
CA THR A 247 -27.40 16.38 -18.76
C THR A 247 -28.26 15.70 -19.84
N SER A 248 -29.50 16.17 -19.98
CA SER A 248 -30.43 15.80 -21.06
C SER A 248 -30.31 16.72 -22.28
N ILE A 249 -29.49 17.78 -22.20
CA ILE A 249 -29.33 18.80 -23.24
C ILE A 249 -28.05 18.48 -24.03
N PRO A 250 -28.14 18.13 -25.33
CA PRO A 250 -26.99 17.64 -26.10
C PRO A 250 -26.00 18.73 -26.52
N THR A 251 -26.40 20.00 -26.50
CA THR A 251 -25.54 21.16 -26.80
C THR A 251 -24.64 21.54 -25.65
N ILE A 252 -24.84 20.97 -24.45
CA ILE A 252 -24.01 21.24 -23.28
C ILE A 252 -23.06 20.06 -23.08
N ASN A 253 -21.77 20.36 -23.03
CA ASN A 253 -20.74 19.39 -22.74
C ASN A 253 -19.82 19.91 -21.63
N MET A 254 -19.07 18.98 -21.05
CA MET A 254 -18.03 19.27 -20.08
C MET A 254 -16.89 18.29 -20.32
N GLU A 255 -15.66 18.77 -20.23
CA GLU A 255 -14.49 17.91 -20.24
C GLU A 255 -14.40 17.16 -18.90
N ASN A 256 -14.27 15.84 -18.96
CA ASN A 256 -14.11 15.01 -17.76
C ASN A 256 -12.82 15.39 -17.02
N LYS A 257 -12.94 15.73 -15.74
CA LYS A 257 -11.77 16.01 -14.89
C LYS A 257 -11.47 14.80 -14.03
N THR A 258 -10.30 14.20 -14.25
CA THR A 258 -9.90 12.97 -13.56
C THR A 258 -8.70 13.23 -12.67
N THR A 259 -8.74 12.72 -11.44
CA THR A 259 -7.64 12.77 -10.48
C THR A 259 -7.43 11.38 -9.87
N TRP A 260 -6.18 11.06 -9.54
CA TRP A 260 -5.85 9.80 -8.87
C TRP A 260 -5.70 10.03 -7.37
N PHE A 261 -6.00 9.00 -6.59
CA PHE A 261 -5.72 8.94 -5.17
C PHE A 261 -5.03 7.61 -4.84
N SER A 262 -4.23 7.63 -3.79
CA SER A 262 -3.46 6.46 -3.35
C SER A 262 -3.42 6.39 -1.83
N VAL A 263 -3.25 5.18 -1.31
CA VAL A 263 -2.93 4.93 0.09
C VAL A 263 -1.73 3.98 0.15
N ASP A 264 -0.70 4.41 0.88
CA ASP A 264 0.44 3.59 1.26
C ASP A 264 0.09 2.92 2.60
N ILE A 265 -0.12 1.60 2.59
CA ILE A 265 -0.54 0.80 3.75
C ILE A 265 0.67 0.03 4.26
N ASP A 266 1.23 0.48 5.38
CA ASP A 266 2.41 -0.10 5.99
C ASP A 266 2.02 -1.19 7.00
N SER A 267 2.82 -2.24 7.12
CA SER A 267 2.63 -3.17 8.23
C SER A 267 3.00 -2.49 9.53
N GLU A 268 2.16 -2.64 10.55
CA GLU A 268 2.58 -2.32 11.89
C GLU A 268 3.76 -3.23 12.25
N LEU A 269 4.91 -2.62 12.57
CA LEU A 269 6.08 -3.34 13.04
C LEU A 269 5.73 -3.92 14.41
N VAL A 270 5.31 -5.18 14.42
CA VAL A 270 5.50 -5.99 15.63
C VAL A 270 7.01 -6.08 15.76
N GLU A 271 7.56 -5.39 16.77
CA GLU A 271 8.87 -5.76 17.29
C GLU A 271 8.73 -7.24 17.67
N GLU A 272 9.11 -8.13 16.76
CA GLU A 272 9.58 -9.43 17.16
C GLU A 272 10.81 -9.10 18.00
N LEU A 273 10.60 -8.91 19.31
CA LEU A 273 11.70 -8.94 20.25
C LEU A 273 12.47 -10.20 19.85
N PRO A 274 13.74 -10.06 19.42
CA PRO A 274 14.52 -11.24 19.07
C PRO A 274 14.37 -12.15 20.27
N ALA A 275 13.82 -13.36 20.07
CA ALA A 275 13.47 -14.26 21.15
C ALA A 275 14.63 -14.19 22.14
N GLU A 276 14.41 -13.54 23.28
CA GLU A 276 15.46 -13.28 24.24
C GLU A 276 15.71 -14.67 24.80
N ILE A 277 16.65 -15.40 24.20
CA ILE A 277 17.04 -16.71 24.68
C ILE A 277 17.64 -16.39 26.02
N GLU A 278 16.83 -16.54 27.06
CA GLU A 278 17.18 -16.15 28.41
C GLU A 278 18.50 -16.86 28.74
N LEU A 279 19.54 -16.10 29.11
CA LEU A 279 20.92 -16.59 29.21
C LEU A 279 21.09 -17.84 30.09
N TRP A 280 20.13 -18.11 30.99
CA TRP A 280 20.09 -19.35 31.77
C TRP A 280 19.91 -20.60 30.89
N LEU A 281 19.18 -20.55 29.77
CA LEU A 281 19.04 -21.68 28.84
C LEU A 281 20.40 -22.04 28.20
N VAL A 282 21.23 -21.04 27.92
CA VAL A 282 22.61 -21.25 27.44
C VAL A 282 23.47 -21.90 28.54
N LEU A 283 23.35 -21.43 29.79
CA LEU A 283 24.04 -22.03 30.94
C LEU A 283 23.61 -23.48 31.19
N VAL A 284 22.31 -23.77 31.10
CA VAL A 284 21.77 -25.13 31.26
C VAL A 284 22.25 -26.03 30.13
N ALA A 285 22.27 -25.55 28.89
CA ALA A 285 22.77 -26.31 27.75
C ALA A 285 24.28 -26.63 27.87
N VAL A 286 25.10 -25.65 28.28
CA VAL A 286 26.53 -25.86 28.54
C VAL A 286 26.75 -26.81 29.71
N GLY A 287 25.99 -26.66 30.79
CA GLY A 287 26.04 -27.54 31.96
C GLY A 287 25.69 -28.99 31.60
N ALA A 288 24.59 -29.20 30.88
CA ALA A 288 24.18 -30.52 30.39
C ALA A 288 25.22 -31.12 29.43
N GLY A 289 25.81 -30.31 28.54
CA GLY A 289 26.87 -30.72 27.63
C GLY A 289 28.14 -31.18 28.36
N LEU A 290 28.59 -30.43 29.39
CA LEU A 290 29.72 -30.81 30.23
C LEU A 290 29.45 -32.09 31.04
N LEU A 291 28.24 -32.25 31.55
CA LEU A 291 27.83 -33.43 32.29
C LEU A 291 27.85 -34.68 31.39
N LEU A 292 27.30 -34.56 30.18
CA LEU A 292 27.33 -35.61 29.16
C LEU A 292 28.77 -35.96 28.77
N LEU A 293 29.61 -34.95 28.51
CA LEU A 293 31.02 -35.14 28.20
C LEU A 293 31.76 -35.87 29.32
N GLY A 294 31.54 -35.48 30.58
CA GLY A 294 32.11 -36.14 31.75
C GLY A 294 31.69 -37.62 31.85
N LEU A 295 30.41 -37.91 31.61
CA LEU A 295 29.89 -39.27 31.57
C LEU A 295 30.56 -40.11 30.49
N ILE A 296 30.73 -39.55 29.29
CA ILE A 296 31.43 -40.22 28.18
C ILE A 296 32.89 -40.49 28.55
N ILE A 297 33.60 -39.53 29.15
CA ILE A 297 34.99 -39.73 29.61
C ILE A 297 35.07 -40.85 30.65
N ILE A 298 34.15 -40.89 31.61
CA ILE A 298 34.09 -41.96 32.62
C ILE A 298 33.82 -43.31 31.98
N LEU A 299 32.87 -43.39 31.04
CA LEU A 299 32.58 -44.62 30.30
C LEU A 299 33.80 -45.08 29.49
N LEU A 300 34.47 -44.17 28.78
CA LEU A 300 35.70 -44.47 28.03
C LEU A 300 36.86 -44.87 28.95
N TRP A 301 36.94 -44.30 30.16
CA TRP A 301 37.94 -44.66 31.17
C TRP A 301 37.67 -46.06 31.76
N LYS A 302 36.42 -46.37 32.11
CA LYS A 302 35.98 -47.68 32.63
C LYS A 302 36.03 -48.77 31.56
N CYS A 303 35.74 -48.45 30.31
CA CYS A 303 35.88 -49.34 29.16
C CYS A 303 37.35 -49.49 28.69
N GLY A 304 38.30 -48.86 29.38
CA GLY A 304 39.74 -49.11 29.19
C GLY A 304 40.38 -48.39 28.01
N PHE A 305 39.69 -47.45 27.35
CA PHE A 305 40.19 -46.73 26.18
C PHE A 305 41.40 -45.83 26.49
N PHE A 306 41.47 -45.27 27.71
CA PHE A 306 42.61 -44.45 28.18
C PHE A 306 43.75 -45.25 28.82
N LYS A 307 43.76 -46.59 28.75
CA LYS A 307 44.98 -47.37 28.99
C LYS A 307 45.89 -47.24 27.77
N ARG A 308 46.51 -46.07 27.62
CA ARG A 308 47.61 -45.89 26.68
C ARG A 308 48.71 -46.87 27.09
N ALA A 309 48.95 -47.88 26.24
CA ALA A 309 50.08 -48.78 26.35
C ALA A 309 51.34 -47.93 26.60
N ARG A 310 51.95 -48.12 27.76
CA ARG A 310 53.15 -47.41 28.20
C ARG A 310 54.25 -47.71 27.18
N THR A 311 54.49 -46.80 26.24
CA THR A 311 55.50 -46.90 25.17
C THR A 311 56.95 -47.02 25.67
N ARG A 312 57.18 -47.13 27.00
CA ARG A 312 58.52 -47.37 27.58
C ARG A 312 59.10 -48.74 27.22
N ALA A 313 58.27 -49.78 27.09
CA ALA A 313 58.76 -51.12 26.76
C ALA A 313 59.33 -51.21 25.31
N LEU A 314 58.82 -50.41 24.37
CA LEU A 314 59.27 -50.44 22.97
C LEU A 314 60.61 -49.70 22.77
N TYR A 315 60.91 -48.69 23.60
CA TYR A 315 62.18 -47.94 23.53
C TYR A 315 63.35 -48.71 24.19
N GLU A 316 63.09 -49.45 25.27
CA GLU A 316 64.11 -50.29 25.92
C GLU A 316 64.52 -51.49 25.05
N ALA A 317 63.56 -52.12 24.37
CA ALA A 317 63.83 -53.22 23.43
C ALA A 317 64.65 -52.80 22.19
N LYS A 318 64.51 -51.54 21.73
CA LYS A 318 65.32 -51.00 20.62
C LYS A 318 66.75 -50.64 21.03
N ARG A 319 66.97 -50.24 22.29
CA ARG A 319 68.32 -49.90 22.80
C ARG A 319 69.19 -51.15 22.95
N GLN A 320 68.65 -52.24 23.48
CA GLN A 320 69.37 -53.52 23.60
C GLN A 320 69.71 -54.14 22.23
N LYS A 321 68.85 -53.95 21.22
CA LYS A 321 69.09 -54.45 19.85
C LYS A 321 70.15 -53.64 19.09
N ALA A 322 70.43 -52.40 19.51
CA ALA A 322 71.48 -51.55 18.93
C ALA A 322 72.86 -51.85 19.55
N GLU A 323 72.93 -52.17 20.84
CA GLU A 323 74.19 -52.54 21.52
C GLU A 323 74.70 -53.94 21.11
N MET A 324 73.81 -54.88 20.77
CA MET A 324 74.21 -56.23 20.35
C MET A 324 74.73 -56.32 18.90
N LYS A 325 74.68 -55.22 18.13
CA LYS A 325 75.12 -55.17 16.72
C LYS A 325 76.49 -54.53 16.51
N SER A 326 77.10 -53.96 17.55
CA SER A 326 78.45 -53.39 17.49
C SER A 326 79.47 -54.32 18.16
N GLN A 327 80.29 -54.96 17.31
CA GLN A 327 81.59 -55.64 17.54
C GLN A 327 81.61 -57.12 17.96
N PRO A 328 82.65 -57.89 17.52
CA PRO A 328 83.21 -57.98 16.15
C PRO A 328 83.48 -59.45 15.72
N SER A 329 83.62 -59.70 14.41
CA SER A 329 84.15 -60.96 13.85
C SER A 329 85.59 -60.75 13.40
N GLU A 330 86.52 -61.48 14.02
CA GLU A 330 87.83 -61.93 13.46
C GLU A 330 87.61 -62.61 12.09
N THR A 331 88.51 -62.72 11.09
CA THR A 331 89.99 -62.67 10.96
C THR A 331 90.33 -62.76 9.46
N GLU A 332 91.34 -62.05 8.94
CA GLU A 332 92.24 -62.46 7.83
C GLU A 332 93.38 -61.41 7.71
N ARG A 333 94.61 -61.61 8.22
CA ARG A 333 95.79 -62.36 7.74
C ARG A 333 96.48 -61.83 6.45
N LEU A 334 97.73 -61.36 6.66
CA LEU A 334 98.93 -61.28 5.76
C LEU A 334 98.82 -60.42 4.47
N THR A 335 99.80 -59.62 4.03
CA THR A 335 101.27 -59.69 4.12
C THR A 335 101.92 -58.33 3.80
N ASP A 336 103.12 -58.10 4.36
CA ASP A 336 104.16 -57.14 3.95
C ASP A 336 104.55 -57.26 2.46
N ASP A 337 104.95 -56.15 1.81
CA ASP A 337 106.37 -55.85 1.50
C ASP A 337 106.54 -54.62 0.58
N TYR A 338 107.57 -53.83 0.91
CA TYR A 338 108.33 -52.79 0.18
C TYR A 338 107.70 -51.44 -0.22
#